data_AF-X1EY27-F1
#
_entry.id   AF-X1EY27-F1
#
_cell.length_a   1.000
_cell.length_b   1.000
_cell.length_c   1.000
_cell.angle_alpha   90.00
_cell.angle_beta   90.00
_cell.angle_gamma   90.00
#
_symmetry.space_group_name_H-M   'P 1'
#
loop_
_entity.id
_entity.type
_entity.pdbx_description
1 polymer ?
#
loop_
_entity_poly.entity_id
_entity_poly.type
_entity_poly.pdbx_seq_one_letter_code
_entity_poly.pdbx_strand_id
1 'polypeptide(L)'
;ISSHAVEGIFGNISFAKVKIGNNYTGAAFDCCAPGVDTGDNSWWLPMSGAPKYNILKGNNFYFGLPLRKIFKRKVMDYLQISEEDMKRIEELSKKLNLSG
;
A
#
# COMPACT_ATOMS: atom_id res chain seq x y z
N ILE A 1 1.23 -15.10 -0.93
CA ILE A 1 -0.06 -15.45 -1.57
C ILE A 1 -0.87 -16.22 -0.54
N SER A 2 -2.00 -15.67 -0.06
CA SER A 2 -2.77 -16.28 1.03
C SER A 2 -4.06 -16.92 0.51
N SER A 3 -4.25 -18.22 0.78
CA SER A 3 -5.52 -18.93 0.59
C SER A 3 -6.59 -18.51 1.61
N HIS A 4 -6.18 -17.94 2.75
CA HIS A 4 -7.01 -17.83 3.96
C HIS A 4 -7.56 -16.42 4.27
N ALA A 5 -7.33 -15.41 3.44
CA ALA A 5 -7.76 -14.04 3.78
C ALA A 5 -9.30 -13.83 3.74
N VAL A 6 -10.05 -14.72 3.07
CA VAL A 6 -11.48 -15.02 3.30
C VAL A 6 -11.73 -16.42 2.71
N GLU A 7 -11.66 -17.46 3.54
CA GLU A 7 -12.16 -18.78 3.17
C GLU A 7 -13.69 -18.75 3.23
N GLY A 8 -14.32 -18.83 2.06
CA GLY A 8 -15.67 -19.34 1.98
C GLY A 8 -15.63 -20.79 2.46
N ILE A 9 -16.40 -21.08 3.51
CA ILE A 9 -16.51 -22.36 4.23
C ILE A 9 -16.86 -23.55 3.30
N PHE A 10 -17.14 -23.30 2.02
CA PHE A 10 -17.46 -24.28 0.99
C PHE A 10 -16.61 -24.09 -0.27
N GLY A 11 -15.48 -24.79 -0.38
CA GLY A 11 -14.94 -25.32 -1.65
C GLY A 11 -14.57 -24.38 -2.80
N ASN A 12 -14.65 -23.06 -2.69
CA ASN A 12 -14.37 -22.14 -3.80
C ASN A 12 -12.89 -21.74 -3.84
N ILE A 13 -12.04 -22.70 -4.23
CA ILE A 13 -10.63 -22.46 -4.52
C ILE A 13 -10.55 -21.57 -5.76
N SER A 14 -10.16 -20.32 -5.56
CA SER A 14 -10.07 -19.33 -6.63
C SER A 14 -8.67 -19.37 -7.26
N PHE A 15 -8.55 -19.98 -8.44
CA PHE A 15 -7.35 -19.91 -9.25
C PHE A 15 -7.43 -18.70 -10.18
N ALA A 16 -6.74 -17.62 -9.81
CA ALA A 16 -6.67 -16.42 -10.63
C ALA A 16 -5.26 -15.84 -10.60
N LYS A 17 -4.74 -15.51 -11.78
CA LYS A 17 -3.41 -14.93 -11.95
C LYS A 17 -3.30 -13.63 -11.16
N VAL A 18 -2.28 -13.53 -10.32
CA VAL A 18 -1.85 -12.27 -9.73
C VAL A 18 -0.98 -11.53 -10.75
N LYS A 19 -1.26 -10.25 -10.98
CA LYS A 19 -0.50 -9.39 -11.88
C LYS A 19 0.34 -8.42 -11.05
N ILE A 20 1.65 -8.60 -11.11
CA ILE A 20 2.62 -7.70 -10.47
C ILE A 20 3.07 -6.68 -11.51
N GLY A 21 2.88 -5.40 -11.23
CA GLY A 21 3.33 -4.32 -12.10
C GLY A 21 4.84 -4.09 -12.01
N ASN A 22 5.35 -3.24 -12.89
CA ASN A 22 6.75 -2.81 -12.87
C ASN A 22 7.02 -1.90 -11.67
N ASN A 23 8.25 -1.95 -11.14
CA ASN A 23 8.66 -1.16 -9.97
C ASN A 23 7.70 -1.34 -8.76
N TYR A 24 7.37 -2.59 -8.47
CA TYR A 24 6.57 -2.99 -7.33
C TYR A 24 7.45 -3.28 -6.10
N THR A 25 7.02 -2.83 -4.93
CA THR A 25 7.63 -3.20 -3.64
C THR A 25 6.56 -3.76 -2.72
N GLY A 26 6.75 -5.00 -2.27
CA GLY A 26 6.02 -5.61 -1.16
C GLY A 26 6.89 -5.64 0.08
N ALA A 27 6.34 -5.24 1.22
CA ALA A 27 7.04 -5.24 2.48
C ALA A 27 6.81 -6.54 3.26
N ALA A 28 7.43 -6.64 4.44
CA ALA A 28 7.30 -7.82 5.29
C ALA A 28 5.83 -8.07 5.68
N PHE A 29 5.42 -9.35 5.62
CA PHE A 29 4.10 -9.84 6.00
C PHE A 29 2.92 -9.34 5.15
N ASP A 30 3.17 -8.99 3.89
CA ASP A 30 2.09 -8.63 2.97
C ASP A 30 1.29 -9.84 2.45
N CYS A 31 -0.04 -9.70 2.43
CA CYS A 31 -0.98 -10.69 1.94
C CYS A 31 -1.56 -10.29 0.58
N CYS A 32 -1.18 -11.00 -0.48
CA CYS A 32 -1.79 -10.84 -1.81
C CYS A 32 -2.69 -12.05 -2.13
N ALA A 33 -3.99 -11.80 -2.33
CA ALA A 33 -4.97 -12.83 -2.67
C ALA A 33 -5.05 -13.11 -4.19
N PRO A 34 -5.67 -14.23 -4.62
CA PRO A 34 -5.83 -14.54 -6.05
C PRO A 34 -6.52 -13.43 -6.86
N GLY A 35 -6.07 -13.24 -8.10
CA GLY A 35 -6.66 -12.29 -9.05
C GLY A 35 -6.33 -10.82 -8.81
N VAL A 36 -5.46 -10.51 -7.84
CA VAL A 36 -5.02 -9.13 -7.58
C VAL A 36 -4.17 -8.61 -8.74
N ASP A 37 -4.42 -7.36 -9.13
CA ASP A 37 -3.57 -6.58 -10.02
C ASP A 37 -2.98 -5.41 -9.23
N THR A 38 -1.66 -5.38 -9.12
CA THR A 38 -0.96 -4.40 -8.28
C THR A 38 -0.72 -3.07 -8.97
N GLY A 39 -0.77 -3.00 -10.30
CA GLY A 39 -0.37 -1.82 -11.07
C GLY A 39 1.12 -1.46 -10.94
N ASP A 40 1.62 -0.62 -11.86
CA ASP A 40 3.01 -0.15 -11.85
C ASP A 40 3.27 0.85 -10.72
N ASN A 41 4.52 0.96 -10.25
CA ASN A 41 4.96 1.91 -9.20
C ASN A 41 4.10 1.80 -7.93
N SER A 42 3.99 0.60 -7.39
CA SER A 42 3.15 0.27 -6.24
C SER A 42 4.02 -0.13 -5.06
N TRP A 43 3.90 0.61 -3.96
CA TRP A 43 4.63 0.35 -2.71
C TRP A 43 3.66 -0.04 -1.62
N TRP A 44 3.72 -1.28 -1.17
CA TRP A 44 2.91 -1.78 -0.07
C TRP A 44 3.74 -1.71 1.21
N LEU A 45 3.19 -1.06 2.23
CA LEU A 45 3.82 -0.95 3.54
C LEU A 45 3.66 -2.26 4.32
N PRO A 46 4.47 -2.52 5.36
CA PRO A 46 4.40 -3.77 6.11
C PRO A 46 2.99 -4.09 6.63
N MET A 47 2.68 -5.39 6.74
CA MET A 47 1.39 -5.90 7.22
C MET A 47 0.17 -5.40 6.41
N SER A 48 0.34 -5.29 5.09
CA SER A 48 -0.74 -4.94 4.17
C SER A 48 -1.44 -6.19 3.62
N GLY A 49 -2.66 -6.06 3.09
CA GLY A 49 -3.17 -7.14 2.27
C GLY A 49 -4.37 -6.86 1.38
N ALA A 50 -4.24 -7.28 0.12
CA ALA A 50 -5.25 -7.12 -0.90
C ALA A 50 -6.21 -8.33 -0.95
N PRO A 51 -7.53 -8.11 -0.89
CA PRO A 51 -8.52 -9.18 -1.08
C PRO A 51 -8.55 -9.67 -2.54
N LYS A 52 -9.27 -10.78 -2.78
CA LYS A 52 -9.38 -11.41 -4.11
C LYS A 52 -9.85 -10.41 -5.16
N TYR A 53 -9.29 -10.50 -6.36
CA TYR A 53 -9.67 -9.68 -7.53
C TYR A 53 -9.54 -8.16 -7.34
N ASN A 54 -8.74 -7.71 -6.36
CA ASN A 54 -8.51 -6.29 -6.15
C ASN A 54 -7.62 -5.71 -7.25
N ILE A 55 -8.08 -4.66 -7.93
CA ILE A 55 -7.34 -3.98 -9.00
C ILE A 55 -6.86 -2.63 -8.48
N LEU A 56 -5.56 -2.47 -8.34
CA LEU A 56 -4.93 -1.24 -7.91
C LEU A 56 -4.57 -0.36 -9.10
N LYS A 57 -4.66 0.95 -8.88
CA LYS A 57 -4.32 1.96 -9.90
C LYS A 57 -2.81 2.10 -10.16
N GLY A 58 -1.94 1.60 -9.28
CA GLY A 58 -0.51 1.90 -9.33
C GLY A 58 -0.18 3.33 -8.91
N ASN A 59 1.09 3.73 -9.06
CA ASN A 59 1.65 5.06 -8.76
C ASN A 59 1.34 5.57 -7.35
N ASN A 60 1.35 4.69 -6.34
CA ASN A 60 0.89 5.03 -4.99
C ASN A 60 1.52 4.14 -3.91
N PHE A 61 1.48 4.67 -2.68
CA PHE A 61 1.71 3.90 -1.45
C PHE A 61 0.40 3.31 -0.94
N TYR A 62 0.46 2.07 -0.47
CA TYR A 62 -0.68 1.31 0.02
C TYR A 62 -0.42 0.75 1.42
N PHE A 63 -1.47 0.67 2.23
CA PHE A 63 -1.41 0.09 3.58
C PHE A 63 -2.71 -0.61 3.98
N GLY A 64 -2.62 -1.43 5.03
CA GLY A 64 -3.76 -1.96 5.77
C GLY A 64 -4.36 -3.25 5.21
N LEU A 65 -5.32 -3.78 5.97
CA LEU A 65 -6.03 -5.04 5.73
C LEU A 65 -7.54 -4.77 5.92
N PRO A 66 -8.34 -4.56 4.85
CA PRO A 66 -7.99 -4.68 3.43
C PRO A 66 -7.17 -3.49 2.91
N LEU A 67 -6.37 -3.73 1.87
CA LEU A 67 -5.46 -2.77 1.28
C LEU A 67 -6.17 -1.48 0.82
N ARG A 68 -5.59 -0.33 1.17
CA ARG A 68 -6.06 1.01 0.78
C ARG A 68 -4.88 1.88 0.34
N LYS A 69 -5.15 2.79 -0.59
CA LYS A 69 -4.21 3.87 -0.94
C LYS A 69 -4.04 4.79 0.27
N ILE A 70 -2.80 5.16 0.56
CA ILE A 70 -2.47 6.19 1.55
C ILE A 70 -2.80 7.56 0.95
N PHE A 71 -3.52 8.39 1.71
CA PHE A 71 -3.77 9.78 1.36
C PHE A 71 -3.01 10.66 2.33
N LYS A 72 -2.08 11.49 1.82
CA LYS A 72 -1.25 12.41 2.63
C LYS A 72 -2.10 13.15 3.67
N ARG A 73 -3.20 13.76 3.23
CA ARG A 73 -4.13 14.49 4.11
C ARG A 73 -4.64 13.63 5.27
N LYS A 74 -5.13 12.41 5.01
CA LYS A 74 -5.62 11.51 6.06
C LYS A 74 -4.52 11.08 7.03
N VAL A 75 -3.30 10.90 6.54
CA VAL A 75 -2.15 10.57 7.39
C VAL A 75 -1.77 11.76 8.26
N MET A 76 -1.72 12.97 7.69
CA MET A 76 -1.47 14.19 8.43
C MET A 76 -2.53 14.41 9.51
N ASP A 77 -3.81 14.25 9.16
CA ASP A 77 -4.93 14.35 10.10
C ASP A 77 -4.80 13.33 11.24
N TYR A 78 -4.46 12.08 10.92
CA TYR A 78 -4.28 11.02 11.92
C TYR A 78 -3.08 11.26 12.85
N LEU A 79 -1.96 11.72 12.30
CA LEU A 79 -0.72 12.00 13.03
C LEU A 79 -0.73 13.40 13.67
N GLN A 80 -1.81 14.17 13.50
CA GLN A 80 -1.95 15.54 13.99
C GLN A 80 -0.84 16.47 13.48
N ILE A 81 -0.40 16.26 12.24
CA ILE A 81 0.63 17.06 11.57
C ILE A 81 -0.05 18.20 10.81
N SER A 82 0.32 19.43 11.12
CA SER A 82 -0.17 20.61 10.40
C SER A 82 0.60 20.88 9.11
N GLU A 83 0.04 21.73 8.24
CA GLU A 83 0.78 22.21 7.06
C GLU A 83 1.97 23.11 7.47
N GLU A 84 1.88 23.80 8.62
CA GLU A 84 3.02 24.55 9.17
C GLU A 84 4.18 23.60 9.56
N ASP A 85 3.88 22.45 10.16
CA ASP A 85 4.91 21.45 10.50
C ASP A 85 5.62 20.96 9.26
N MET A 86 4.89 20.71 8.17
CA MET A 86 5.48 20.29 6.89
C MET A 86 6.42 21.35 6.31
N LYS A 87 6.06 22.63 6.36
CA LYS A 87 6.92 23.74 5.91
C LYS A 87 8.18 23.83 6.75
N ARG A 88 8.04 23.72 8.08
CA ARG A 88 9.17 23.75 9.01
C ARG A 88 10.16 22.61 8.72
N ILE A 89 9.66 21.41 8.44
CA ILE A 89 10.49 20.25 8.06
C ILE A 89 11.21 20.50 6.74
N GLU A 90 10.54 21.08 5.74
CA GLU A 90 11.15 21.40 4.45
C GLU A 90 12.29 22.43 4.57
N GLU A 91 12.07 23.48 5.37
CA GLU A 91 13.10 24.48 5.67
C GLU A 91 14.28 23.89 6.43
N LEU A 92 14.04 23.00 7.40
CA LEU A 92 15.09 22.31 8.13
C LEU A 92 15.90 21.38 7.22
N SER A 93 15.22 20.62 6.34
CA SER A 93 15.88 19.73 5.37
C SER A 93 16.78 20.51 4.41
N LYS A 94 16.32 21.67 3.92
CA LYS A 94 17.11 22.60 3.09
C LYS A 94 18.32 23.15 3.85
N LYS A 95 18.17 23.55 5.11
CA LYS A 95 19.28 24.04 5.95
C LYS A 95 20.31 22.96 6.26
N LEU A 96 19.88 21.71 6.36
CA LEU A 96 20.73 20.56 6.66
C LEU A 96 21.35 19.91 5.42
N ASN A 97 21.13 20.46 4.21
CA ASN A 97 21.57 19.88 2.93
C ASN A 97 21.17 18.39 2.78
N LEU A 98 20.03 17.99 3.33
CA LEU A 98 19.51 16.63 3.21
C LEU A 98 18.82 16.38 1.85
N SER A 99 19.03 17.25 0.86
CA SER A 99 18.54 17.06 -0.49
C SER A 99 19.35 15.98 -1.22
N GLY A 100 18.91 14.73 -1.05
CA GLY A 100 19.23 13.57 -1.89
C GLY A 100 17.95 13.02 -2.50
#